data_AF-A0A1B6F607-F1
#
_entry.id   AF-A0A1B6F607-F1
#
_cell.length_a   1.000
_cell.length_b   1.000
_cell.length_c   1.000
_cell.angle_alpha   90.00
_cell.angle_beta   90.00
_cell.angle_gamma   90.00
#
_symmetry.space_group_name_H-M   'P 1'
#
loop_
_entity.id
_entity.type
_entity.pdbx_description
1 polymer ?
#
loop_
_entity_poly.entity_id
_entity_poly.type
_entity_poly.pdbx_seq_one_letter_code
_entity_poly.pdbx_strand_id
1 'polypeptide(L)'
;KLHHIEQGFILDKFDKKLSDPSEWLRQFEEECDRFQVKSDNLKIQALRFYLVNGPVKDWYESNLKKIGLNDSWTMWKSSFLNVFVDKGWSLVKKAFGYKHLGGSLVDYALTKER
;
A
#
# COMPACT_ATOMS: atom_id res chain seq x y z
N LYS A 1 -19.46 5.93 10.12
CA LYS A 1 -19.00 5.45 8.79
C LYS A 1 -17.51 5.10 8.77
N LEU A 2 -16.59 5.95 9.26
CA LEU A 2 -15.14 5.64 9.29
C LEU A 2 -14.73 4.55 10.31
N HIS A 3 -15.35 4.50 11.49
CA HIS A 3 -15.02 3.46 12.49
C HIS A 3 -15.34 2.02 12.06
N HIS A 4 -16.30 1.81 11.14
CA HIS A 4 -16.55 0.47 10.58
C HIS A 4 -15.48 0.03 9.58
N ILE A 5 -14.76 0.99 8.98
CA ILE A 5 -13.64 0.72 8.07
C ILE A 5 -12.44 0.29 8.91
N GLU A 6 -12.16 0.99 10.02
CA GLU A 6 -11.07 0.69 10.96
C GLU A 6 -11.10 -0.75 11.51
N GLN A 7 -12.29 -1.27 11.80
CA GLN A 7 -12.45 -2.65 12.31
C GLN A 7 -12.59 -3.71 11.22
N GLY A 8 -12.71 -3.29 9.96
CA GLY A 8 -13.04 -4.18 8.85
C GLY A 8 -11.82 -4.68 8.09
N PHE A 9 -10.77 -3.88 7.94
CA PHE A 9 -9.65 -4.28 7.10
C PHE A 9 -8.83 -5.37 7.80
N ILE A 10 -8.52 -6.41 7.05
CA ILE A 10 -7.60 -7.46 7.49
C ILE A 10 -6.20 -7.01 7.07
N LEU A 11 -5.71 -5.93 7.70
CA LEU A 11 -4.43 -5.30 7.37
C LEU A 11 -3.70 -4.86 8.64
N ASP A 12 -2.44 -5.26 8.75
CA ASP A 12 -1.57 -4.81 9.83
C ASP A 12 -1.13 -3.35 9.64
N LYS A 13 -0.79 -2.69 10.74
CA LYS A 13 -0.28 -1.32 10.68
C LYS A 13 1.06 -1.29 9.94
N PHE A 14 1.23 -0.33 9.05
CA PHE A 14 2.46 -0.15 8.30
C PHE A 14 3.63 0.14 9.24
N ASP A 15 4.60 -0.79 9.28
CA ASP A 15 5.91 -0.57 9.85
C ASP A 15 6.96 -0.74 8.76
N LYS A 16 7.72 0.32 8.49
CA LYS A 16 8.84 0.34 7.53
C LYS A 16 9.82 -0.83 7.73
N LYS A 17 10.02 -1.30 8.95
CA LYS A 17 11.01 -2.35 9.27
C LYS A 17 10.52 -3.75 8.93
N LEU A 18 9.20 -3.94 8.91
CA LEU A 18 8.56 -5.26 8.84
C LEU A 18 7.79 -5.46 7.54
N SER A 19 7.39 -4.37 6.87
CA SER A 19 6.53 -4.40 5.70
C SER A 19 7.22 -3.78 4.49
N ASP A 20 7.13 -4.45 3.34
CA ASP A 20 7.46 -3.82 2.07
C ASP A 20 6.42 -2.74 1.75
N PRO A 21 6.82 -1.47 1.55
CA PRO A 21 5.87 -0.37 1.37
C PRO A 21 5.01 -0.51 0.12
N SER A 22 5.51 -1.15 -0.94
CA SER A 22 4.74 -1.33 -2.18
C SER A 22 3.67 -2.41 -2.01
N GLU A 23 4.02 -3.54 -1.40
CA GLU A 23 3.04 -4.60 -1.09
C GLU A 23 2.00 -4.11 -0.09
N TRP A 24 2.44 -3.45 0.97
CA TRP A 24 1.54 -2.97 2.00
C TRP A 24 0.52 -1.96 1.44
N LEU A 25 0.99 -1.03 0.60
CA LEU A 25 0.11 -0.06 -0.04
C LEU A 25 -0.87 -0.74 -1.00
N ARG A 26 -0.43 -1.79 -1.72
CA ARG A 26 -1.32 -2.59 -2.57
C ARG A 26 -2.41 -3.29 -1.76
N GLN A 27 -2.05 -3.94 -0.65
CA GLN A 27 -3.01 -4.60 0.24
C GLN A 27 -4.01 -3.60 0.83
N PHE A 28 -3.55 -2.41 1.21
CA PHE A 28 -4.42 -1.33 1.67
C PHE A 28 -5.45 -0.92 0.61
N GLU A 29 -5.06 -0.88 -0.66
CA GLU A 29 -5.95 -0.55 -1.77
C GLU A 29 -6.97 -1.64 -2.07
N GLU A 30 -6.53 -2.90 -2.05
CA GLU A 30 -7.40 -4.06 -2.20
C GLU A 30 -8.48 -4.06 -1.10
N GLU A 31 -8.12 -3.74 0.15
CA GLU A 31 -9.08 -3.62 1.24
C GLU A 31 -9.99 -2.38 1.10
N CYS A 32 -9.47 -1.24 0.62
CA CYS A 32 -10.30 -0.09 0.29
C CYS A 32 -11.36 -0.44 -0.76
N ASP A 33 -10.99 -1.19 -1.79
CA ASP A 33 -11.93 -1.58 -2.85
C ASP A 33 -12.94 -2.62 -2.35
N ARG A 34 -12.52 -3.56 -1.50
CA ARG A 34 -13.39 -4.53 -0.82
C ARG A 34 -14.46 -3.85 0.04
N PHE A 35 -14.10 -2.77 0.75
CA PHE A 35 -15.02 -1.97 1.56
C PHE A 35 -15.71 -0.84 0.79
N GLN A 36 -15.56 -0.80 -0.55
CA GLN A 36 -16.16 0.21 -1.43
C GLN A 36 -15.78 1.66 -1.06
N VAL A 37 -14.57 1.86 -0.53
CA VAL A 37 -14.00 3.17 -0.23
C VAL A 37 -13.52 3.81 -1.54
N LYS A 38 -14.46 4.34 -2.34
CA LYS A 38 -14.15 4.88 -3.67
C LYS A 38 -13.64 6.31 -3.69
N SER A 39 -13.88 7.07 -2.62
CA SER A 39 -13.45 8.48 -2.53
C SER A 39 -12.01 8.56 -2.04
N ASP A 40 -11.17 9.26 -2.79
CA ASP A 40 -9.76 9.52 -2.43
C ASP A 40 -9.64 10.13 -1.03
N ASN A 41 -10.51 11.07 -0.68
CA ASN A 41 -10.55 11.70 0.63
C ASN A 41 -10.80 10.67 1.74
N LEU A 42 -11.70 9.70 1.51
CA LEU A 42 -11.95 8.62 2.46
C LEU A 42 -10.78 7.63 2.54
N LYS A 43 -10.09 7.35 1.41
CA LYS A 43 -8.86 6.53 1.41
C LYS A 43 -7.77 7.19 2.25
N ILE A 44 -7.56 8.50 2.09
CA ILE A 44 -6.59 9.27 2.88
C ILE A 44 -6.96 9.24 4.37
N GLN A 45 -8.23 9.48 4.71
CA GLN A 45 -8.67 9.41 6.11
C GLN A 45 -8.54 8.01 6.70
N ALA A 46 -8.80 6.96 5.92
CA ALA A 46 -8.65 5.58 6.35
C ALA A 46 -7.18 5.22 6.60
N LEU A 47 -6.27 5.73 5.75
CA LEU A 47 -4.83 5.48 5.84
C LEU A 47 -4.29 5.73 7.26
N ARG A 48 -4.73 6.82 7.90
CA ARG A 48 -4.26 7.22 9.25
C ARG A 48 -4.41 6.14 10.33
N PHE A 49 -5.39 5.26 10.21
CA PHE A 49 -5.68 4.23 11.21
C PHE A 49 -4.69 3.06 11.12
N TYR A 50 -4.14 2.84 9.93
CA TYR A 50 -3.24 1.73 9.64
C TYR A 50 -1.76 2.15 9.60
N LEU A 51 -1.40 3.30 10.18
CA LEU A 51 -0.02 3.73 10.34
C LEU A 51 0.43 3.53 11.78
N VAL A 52 1.66 3.04 11.98
CA VAL A 52 2.29 3.05 13.31
C VAL A 52 2.60 4.49 13.75
N ASN A 53 2.63 4.72 15.06
CA ASN A 53 3.00 6.03 15.61
C ASN A 53 4.48 6.37 15.31
N GLY A 54 4.83 7.66 15.45
CA GLY A 54 6.18 8.15 15.20
C GLY A 54 6.37 8.56 13.74
N PRO A 55 7.54 8.27 13.12
CA PRO A 55 7.93 8.87 11.83
C PRO A 55 6.93 8.66 10.69
N VAL A 56 6.22 7.53 10.70
CA VAL A 56 5.21 7.20 9.68
C VAL A 56 3.97 8.09 9.83
N LYS A 57 3.54 8.33 11.07
CA LYS A 57 2.41 9.23 11.36
C LYS A 57 2.78 10.69 11.19
N ASP A 58 4.02 11.07 11.52
CA ASP A 58 4.56 12.41 11.26
C ASP A 58 4.59 12.72 9.76
N TRP A 59 4.92 11.72 8.91
CA TRP A 59 4.80 11.83 7.46
C TRP A 59 3.35 12.09 7.04
N TYR A 60 2.38 11.36 7.61
CA TYR A 60 0.96 11.55 7.29
C TYR A 60 0.51 12.97 7.63
N GLU A 61 0.79 13.45 8.84
CA GLU A 61 0.43 14.82 9.26
C GLU A 61 1.10 15.89 8.42
N SER A 62 2.36 15.66 8.01
CA SER A 62 3.09 16.58 7.13
C SER A 62 2.50 16.61 5.72
N ASN A 63 2.13 15.46 5.16
CA ASN A 63 1.48 15.38 3.85
C ASN A 63 0.06 15.93 3.87
N LEU A 64 -0.64 15.79 5.00
CA LEU A 64 -1.95 16.39 5.18
C LEU A 64 -1.90 17.92 5.06
N LYS A 65 -0.84 18.56 5.57
CA LYS A 65 -0.62 20.00 5.47
C LYS A 65 -0.11 20.44 4.09
N LYS A 66 0.74 19.62 3.46
CA LYS A 66 1.43 19.95 2.21
C LYS A 66 0.61 19.66 0.96
N ILE A 67 -0.01 18.47 0.92
CA ILE A 67 -0.84 18.01 -0.18
C ILE A 67 -2.28 18.45 0.13
N GLY A 68 -2.89 17.86 1.15
CA GLY A 68 -4.29 18.14 1.51
C GLY A 68 -5.19 16.90 1.37
N LEU A 69 -6.41 17.01 1.88
CA LEU A 69 -7.42 15.94 1.87
C LEU A 69 -8.24 15.87 0.56
N ASN A 70 -8.24 16.93 -0.23
CA ASN A 70 -9.05 17.03 -1.46
C ASN A 70 -8.24 16.65 -2.71
N ASP A 71 -6.94 16.43 -2.54
CA ASP A 71 -6.03 16.07 -3.59
C ASP A 71 -6.07 14.58 -3.91
N SER A 72 -5.64 14.23 -5.12
CA SER A 72 -5.70 12.85 -5.60
C SER A 72 -4.91 11.90 -4.72
N TRP A 73 -5.52 10.74 -4.44
CA TRP A 73 -4.87 9.61 -3.78
C TRP A 73 -3.56 9.22 -4.47
N THR A 74 -3.45 9.42 -5.79
CA THR A 74 -2.23 9.18 -6.57
C THR A 74 -1.02 9.97 -6.05
N MET A 75 -1.22 11.22 -5.61
CA MET A 75 -0.14 12.04 -5.04
C MET A 75 0.31 11.50 -3.68
N TRP A 76 -0.64 11.03 -2.87
CA TRP A 76 -0.36 10.37 -1.60
C TRP A 76 0.42 9.06 -1.79
N LYS A 77 0.02 8.21 -2.73
CA LYS A 77 0.77 6.99 -3.08
C LYS A 77 2.22 7.30 -3.47
N SER A 78 2.39 8.28 -4.37
CA SER A 78 3.71 8.66 -4.87
C SER A 78 4.62 9.16 -3.74
N SER A 79 4.09 10.02 -2.86
CA SER A 79 4.80 10.50 -1.67
C SER A 79 5.17 9.36 -0.72
N PHE A 80 4.24 8.44 -0.47
CA PHE A 80 4.46 7.29 0.41
C PHE A 80 5.60 6.41 -0.12
N LEU A 81 5.53 6.04 -1.39
CA LEU A 81 6.55 5.19 -2.01
C LEU A 81 7.90 5.90 -2.08
N ASN A 82 7.95 7.19 -2.39
CA ASN A 82 9.21 7.92 -2.45
C ASN A 82 9.91 8.04 -1.08
N VAL A 83 9.14 8.09 0.02
CA VAL A 83 9.68 8.21 1.38
C VAL A 83 10.04 6.86 1.97
N PHE A 84 9.20 5.84 1.76
CA PHE A 84 9.33 4.57 2.46
C PHE A 84 9.92 3.44 1.63
N VAL A 85 9.86 3.46 0.30
CA VAL A 85 10.51 2.44 -0.53
C VAL A 85 12.02 2.65 -0.47
N ASP A 86 12.73 1.64 0.01
CA ASP A 86 14.16 1.55 -0.16
C ASP A 86 14.48 1.54 -1.65
N LYS A 87 15.14 2.61 -2.12
CA LYS A 87 15.55 2.76 -3.53
C LYS A 87 16.49 1.63 -4.00
N GLY A 88 17.06 0.85 -3.07
CA GLY A 88 17.84 -0.35 -3.37
C GLY A 88 17.00 -1.59 -3.72
N TRP A 89 15.80 -1.75 -3.14
CA TRP A 89 14.92 -2.91 -3.37
C TRP A 89 13.99 -2.74 -4.58
N SER A 90 13.65 -1.50 -4.96
CA SER A 90 12.78 -1.21 -6.10
C SER A 90 13.40 -1.61 -7.45
N LEU A 91 14.72 -1.49 -7.61
CA LEU A 91 15.44 -2.00 -8.81
C LEU A 91 15.32 -3.52 -8.93
N VAL A 92 15.40 -4.23 -7.81
CA VAL A 92 15.32 -5.70 -7.76
C VAL A 92 13.88 -6.16 -7.99
N LYS A 93 12.88 -5.56 -7.32
CA LYS A 93 11.45 -5.88 -7.53
C LYS A 93 10.96 -5.59 -8.93
N LYS A 94 11.40 -4.50 -9.57
CA LYS A 94 11.01 -4.19 -10.95
C LYS A 94 11.54 -5.27 -11.93
N ALA A 95 12.72 -5.84 -11.64
CA ALA A 95 13.27 -6.97 -12.39
C ALA A 95 12.51 -8.29 -12.12
N PHE A 96 12.07 -8.54 -10.89
CA PHE A 96 11.24 -9.72 -10.56
C PHE A 96 9.81 -9.62 -11.11
N GLY A 97 9.19 -8.44 -11.09
CA GLY A 97 7.86 -8.19 -11.66
C GLY A 97 7.84 -8.37 -13.19
N TYR A 98 8.95 -8.09 -13.88
CA TYR A 98 9.11 -8.41 -15.29
C TYR A 98 9.24 -9.92 -15.56
N LYS A 99 9.78 -10.68 -14.60
CA LYS A 99 9.91 -12.14 -14.70
C LYS A 99 8.58 -12.87 -14.51
N HIS A 100 7.56 -12.21 -13.94
CA HIS A 100 6.22 -12.77 -13.71
C HIS A 100 5.13 -12.30 -14.69
N LEU A 101 5.49 -11.61 -15.77
CA LEU A 101 4.59 -11.39 -16.92
C LEU A 101 4.49 -12.63 -17.84
N GLY A 102 5.04 -13.77 -17.42
CA GLY A 102 4.94 -15.05 -18.12
C GLY A 102 4.54 -16.19 -17.19
N GLY A 103 3.23 -16.32 -16.92
CA GLY A 103 2.62 -17.57 -16.44
C GLY A 103 2.44 -17.71 -14.92
N SER A 104 1.35 -18.39 -14.57
CA SER A 104 0.98 -18.77 -13.19
C SER A 104 1.96 -19.82 -12.64
N LEU A 105 2.34 -19.73 -11.37
CA LEU A 105 3.09 -20.79 -10.66
C LEU A 105 2.36 -22.15 -10.67
N VAL A 106 1.05 -22.16 -10.95
CA VAL A 106 0.26 -23.38 -11.13
C VAL A 106 0.64 -24.12 -12.43
N ASP A 107 0.97 -23.40 -13.51
CA ASP A 107 1.46 -24.01 -14.76
C ASP A 107 2.83 -24.69 -14.56
N TYR A 108 3.69 -24.11 -13.71
CA TYR A 108 5.00 -24.70 -13.36
C TYR A 108 4.87 -25.98 -12.53
N ALA A 109 3.90 -26.04 -11.61
CA ALA A 109 3.65 -27.24 -10.82
C ALA A 109 3.11 -28.39 -11.69
N LEU A 110 2.20 -28.10 -12.63
CA LEU A 110 1.61 -29.10 -13.53
C LEU A 110 2.59 -29.63 -14.59
N THR A 111 3.63 -28.87 -14.96
CA THR A 111 4.67 -29.32 -15.91
C THR A 111 5.78 -30.15 -15.27
N LYS A 112 5.90 -30.14 -13.92
CA LYS A 112 6.97 -30.87 -13.22
C LYS A 112 6.64 -32.33 -12.90
N GLU A 113 5.40 -32.76 -13.17
CA GLU A 113 4.92 -34.14 -13.00
C GLU A 113 4.75 -34.89 -14.34
N ARG A 114 5.67 -34.70 -15.30
CA ARG A 114 5.85 -35.66 -16.41
C ARG A 114 7.32 -35.92 -16.70
#